data_AF-A0A931CX01-F1
#
_entry.id   AF-A0A931CX01-F1
#
_cell.length_a   1.000
_cell.length_b   1.000
_cell.length_c   1.000
_cell.angle_alpha   90.00
_cell.angle_beta   90.00
_cell.angle_gamma   90.00
#
_symmetry.space_group_name_H-M   'P 1'
#
loop_
_entity.id
_entity.type
_entity.pdbx_description
1 polymer ?
#
loop_
_entity_poly.entity_id
_entity_poly.type
_entity_poly.pdbx_seq_one_letter_code
_entity_poly.pdbx_strand_id
1 'polypeptide(L)'
;MSQNRWLATGNFFTSYKQEQRTFFTHLDRTIFTCFLVILFGWPLVFEISNKYMLVLDNILIAIVAVMGLNLLLGFAGLISIGHAAFVGIGAYSVASVCQVIGENHVIVTHFWPVLIVCAGIMGAIFGAF
;
A
#
# COMPACT_ATOMS: atom_id res chain seq x y z
N MET A 1 12.65 32.98 14.19
CA MET A 1 11.45 32.27 14.69
C MET A 1 11.76 30.78 14.64
N SER A 2 11.69 30.06 15.76
CA SER A 2 12.07 28.65 15.82
C SER A 2 11.03 27.80 15.09
N GLN A 3 11.47 26.97 14.14
CA GLN A 3 10.61 25.95 13.55
C GLN A 3 10.16 24.99 14.67
N ASN A 4 8.86 24.95 14.94
CA ASN A 4 8.30 23.98 15.86
C ASN A 4 8.27 22.63 15.14
N ARG A 5 9.12 21.69 15.54
CA ARG A 5 9.21 20.34 14.94
C ARG A 5 8.06 19.40 15.35
N TRP A 6 7.15 19.87 16.21
CA TRP A 6 6.06 19.10 16.83
C TRP A 6 4.65 19.56 16.45
N LEU A 7 4.46 20.79 15.98
CA LEU A 7 3.14 21.32 15.60
C LEU A 7 3.25 21.99 14.23
N ALA A 8 2.29 21.73 13.34
CA ALA A 8 2.28 22.28 11.99
C ALA A 8 2.01 23.80 11.96
N THR A 9 1.44 24.37 13.02
CA THR A 9 1.08 25.79 13.11
C THR A 9 2.31 26.66 13.42
N GLY A 10 2.60 27.62 12.53
CA GLY A 10 3.69 28.60 12.70
C GLY A 10 4.97 28.31 11.91
N ASN A 11 4.98 27.29 11.04
CA ASN A 11 6.09 27.05 10.10
C ASN A 11 5.82 27.79 8.77
N PHE A 12 6.64 28.80 8.48
CA PHE A 12 6.62 29.50 7.20
C PHE A 12 7.63 28.85 6.24
N PHE A 13 7.15 28.44 5.07
CA PHE A 13 7.99 27.87 4.02
C PHE A 13 8.63 29.01 3.20
N THR A 14 9.96 29.04 3.12
CA THR A 14 10.68 30.04 2.32
C THR A 14 11.16 29.49 0.98
N SER A 15 10.95 28.20 0.72
CA SER A 15 11.36 27.52 -0.50
C SER A 15 10.38 26.40 -0.85
N TYR A 16 10.00 26.28 -2.12
CA TYR A 16 9.11 25.21 -2.62
C TYR A 16 9.57 23.79 -2.24
N LYS A 17 10.89 23.55 -2.15
CA LYS A 17 11.43 22.24 -1.72
C LYS A 17 11.13 21.91 -0.25
N GLN A 18 10.87 22.92 0.59
CA GLN A 18 10.47 22.72 2.00
C GLN A 18 8.98 22.38 2.12
N GLU A 19 8.16 22.88 1.19
CA GLU A 19 6.73 22.60 1.10
C GLU A 19 6.45 21.21 0.51
N GLN A 20 7.35 20.68 -0.32
CA GLN A 20 7.18 19.36 -0.93
C GLN A 20 7.60 18.18 -0.02
N ARG A 21 7.92 18.43 1.25
CA ARG A 21 8.32 17.36 2.19
C ARG A 21 7.10 16.52 2.57
N THR A 22 7.19 15.20 2.39
CA THR A 22 6.12 14.26 2.75
C THR A 22 5.75 14.27 4.23
N PHE A 23 6.71 14.56 5.12
CA PHE A 23 6.48 14.70 6.55
C PHE A 23 7.00 16.06 7.01
N PHE A 24 6.08 16.93 7.43
CA PHE A 24 6.40 18.25 7.94
C PHE A 24 6.79 18.22 9.42
N THR A 25 6.22 17.30 10.18
CA THR A 25 6.33 17.23 11.64
C THR A 25 6.80 15.85 12.11
N HIS A 26 7.47 15.79 13.27
CA HIS A 26 7.77 14.50 13.90
C HIS A 26 6.51 13.74 14.33
N LEU A 27 5.41 14.45 14.64
CA LEU A 27 4.11 13.82 14.89
C LEU A 27 3.58 13.12 13.65
N ASP A 28 3.57 13.80 12.49
CA ASP A 28 3.12 13.21 11.22
C ASP A 28 3.90 11.93 10.90
N ARG A 29 5.23 11.96 11.08
CA ARG A 29 6.08 10.79 10.87
C ARG A 29 5.77 9.66 11.86
N THR A 30 5.53 9.99 13.12
CA THR A 30 5.24 8.99 14.17
C THR A 30 3.87 8.35 13.96
N ILE A 31 2.84 9.15 13.64
CA ILE A 31 1.48 8.69 13.36
C ILE A 31 1.48 7.80 12.11
N PHE A 32 2.17 8.21 11.04
CA PHE A 32 2.29 7.40 9.83
C PHE A 32 3.01 6.08 10.08
N THR A 33 4.09 6.10 10.86
CA THR A 33 4.82 4.88 11.24
C THR A 33 3.95 3.96 12.09
N CYS A 34 3.25 4.49 13.09
CA CYS A 34 2.29 3.72 13.90
C CYS A 34 1.16 3.14 13.05
N PHE A 35 0.62 3.90 12.10
CA PHE A 35 -0.41 3.43 11.18
C PHE A 35 0.09 2.25 10.35
N LEU A 36 1.30 2.33 9.76
CA LEU A 36 1.88 1.20 9.02
C LEU A 36 2.13 -0.02 9.90
N VAL A 37 2.63 0.17 11.11
CA VAL A 37 2.85 -0.93 12.06
C VAL A 37 1.54 -1.61 12.42
N ILE A 38 0.46 -0.86 12.64
CA ILE A 38 -0.86 -1.44 12.91
C ILE A 38 -1.38 -2.16 11.67
N LEU A 39 -1.32 -1.53 10.50
CA LEU A 39 -1.81 -2.08 9.22
C LEU A 39 -1.11 -3.39 8.83
N PHE A 40 0.16 -3.54 9.18
CA PHE A 40 0.94 -4.75 8.88
C PHE A 40 1.03 -5.73 10.05
N GLY A 41 0.86 -5.28 11.28
CA GLY A 41 0.91 -6.10 12.49
C GLY A 41 -0.41 -6.74 12.87
N TRP A 42 -1.55 -6.13 12.53
CA TRP A 42 -2.87 -6.65 12.92
C TRP A 42 -3.22 -8.06 12.38
N PRO A 43 -2.84 -8.52 11.16
CA PRO A 43 -3.17 -9.87 10.71
C PRO A 43 -2.39 -10.96 11.46
N LEU A 44 -1.32 -10.60 12.19
CA LEU A 44 -0.52 -11.54 12.98
C LEU A 44 -1.11 -11.79 14.37
N VAL A 45 -1.98 -10.89 14.85
CA VAL A 45 -2.50 -10.92 16.24
C VAL A 45 -3.95 -11.38 16.30
N PHE A 46 -4.74 -11.13 15.25
CA PHE A 46 -6.17 -11.42 15.23
C PHE A 46 -6.52 -12.50 14.21
N GLU A 47 -7.00 -13.65 14.70
CA GLU A 47 -7.62 -14.68 13.87
C GLU A 47 -9.07 -14.29 13.57
N ILE A 48 -9.30 -13.81 12.34
CA ILE A 48 -10.63 -13.46 11.84
C ILE A 48 -11.21 -14.65 11.07
N SER A 49 -12.52 -14.91 11.20
CA SER A 49 -13.19 -15.94 10.40
C SER A 49 -13.01 -15.68 8.90
N ASN A 50 -12.72 -16.75 8.14
CA ASN A 50 -12.38 -16.72 6.72
C ASN A 50 -13.38 -15.89 5.86
N LYS A 51 -14.67 -15.91 6.21
CA LYS A 51 -15.70 -15.10 5.52
C LYS A 51 -15.45 -13.59 5.62
N TYR A 52 -15.11 -13.09 6.81
CA TYR A 52 -14.85 -11.67 7.01
C TYR A 52 -13.50 -11.27 6.40
N MET A 53 -12.51 -12.17 6.43
CA MET A 53 -11.22 -11.95 5.78
C MET A 53 -11.39 -11.76 4.27
N LEU A 54 -12.16 -12.64 3.60
CA LEU A 54 -12.43 -12.52 2.17
C LEU A 54 -13.11 -11.19 1.80
N VAL A 55 -14.07 -10.74 2.60
CA VAL A 55 -14.73 -9.44 2.38
C VAL A 55 -13.72 -8.30 2.51
N LEU A 56 -12.87 -8.37 3.54
CA LEU A 56 -11.86 -7.35 3.79
C LEU A 56 -10.81 -7.29 2.68
N ASP A 57 -10.33 -8.44 2.19
CA ASP A 57 -9.40 -8.52 1.05
C ASP A 57 -10.00 -7.87 -0.20
N ASN A 58 -11.26 -8.16 -0.52
CA ASN A 58 -11.94 -7.55 -1.67
C ASN A 58 -12.05 -6.03 -1.53
N ILE A 59 -12.34 -5.53 -0.32
CA ILE A 59 -12.40 -4.09 -0.05
C ILE A 59 -11.00 -3.47 -0.21
N LEU A 60 -9.96 -4.07 0.36
CA LEU A 60 -8.59 -3.55 0.28
C LEU A 60 -8.08 -3.53 -1.17
N ILE A 61 -8.31 -4.60 -1.94
CA ILE A 61 -7.94 -4.67 -3.36
C ILE A 61 -8.68 -3.57 -4.15
N ALA A 62 -9.99 -3.38 -3.90
CA ALA A 62 -10.76 -2.33 -4.55
C ALA A 62 -10.26 -0.92 -4.22
N ILE A 63 -9.88 -0.66 -2.96
CA ILE A 63 -9.30 0.63 -2.54
C ILE A 63 -8.00 0.89 -3.29
N VAL A 64 -7.08 -0.09 -3.33
CA VAL A 64 -5.80 0.05 -4.05
C VAL A 64 -6.04 0.27 -5.54
N ALA A 65 -7.01 -0.43 -6.13
CA ALA A 65 -7.38 -0.26 -7.52
C ALA A 65 -7.87 1.17 -7.83
N VAL A 66 -8.85 1.65 -7.05
CA VAL A 66 -9.41 2.99 -7.21
C VAL A 66 -8.37 4.08 -6.94
N MET A 67 -7.48 3.90 -5.96
CA MET A 67 -6.39 4.85 -5.70
C MET A 67 -5.42 4.94 -6.89
N GLY A 68 -5.05 3.80 -7.50
CA GLY A 68 -4.21 3.79 -8.71
C GLY A 68 -4.89 4.48 -9.89
N LEU A 69 -6.20 4.25 -10.07
CA LEU A 69 -7.00 4.92 -11.08
C LEU A 69 -7.10 6.43 -10.83
N ASN A 70 -7.31 6.85 -9.58
CA ASN A 70 -7.40 8.26 -9.18
C ASN A 70 -6.07 8.98 -9.44
N LEU A 71 -4.93 8.33 -9.20
CA LEU A 71 -3.63 8.90 -9.51
C LEU A 71 -3.49 9.21 -11.01
N LEU A 72 -3.90 8.29 -11.88
CA LEU A 72 -3.77 8.44 -13.34
C LEU A 72 -4.78 9.43 -13.91
N LEU A 73 -6.05 9.35 -13.50
CA LEU A 73 -7.07 10.29 -13.94
C LEU A 73 -6.85 11.69 -13.37
N GLY A 74 -6.48 11.77 -12.08
CA GLY A 74 -6.33 13.03 -11.36
C GLY A 74 -5.08 13.81 -11.77
N PHE A 75 -3.93 13.15 -11.94
CA PHE A 75 -2.68 13.83 -12.31
C PHE A 75 -2.44 13.92 -13.81
N ALA A 76 -2.86 12.94 -14.62
CA ALA A 76 -2.58 12.91 -16.06
C ALA A 76 -3.82 13.17 -16.94
N GLY A 77 -5.05 13.08 -16.42
CA GLY A 77 -6.28 13.26 -17.19
C GLY A 77 -6.56 12.14 -18.21
N LEU A 78 -5.87 11.00 -18.10
CA LEU A 78 -5.94 9.89 -19.06
C LEU A 78 -6.87 8.76 -18.57
N ILE A 79 -7.68 8.21 -19.47
CA ILE A 79 -8.47 7.00 -19.21
C ILE A 79 -7.50 5.82 -19.04
N SER A 80 -7.36 5.32 -17.81
CA SER A 80 -6.43 4.24 -17.50
C SER A 80 -7.06 2.86 -17.70
N ILE A 81 -6.73 2.21 -18.82
CA ILE A 81 -7.09 0.81 -19.08
C ILE A 81 -5.99 -0.15 -18.57
N GLY A 82 -4.73 0.27 -18.57
CA GLY A 82 -3.59 -0.55 -18.14
C GLY A 82 -3.59 -0.88 -16.64
N HIS A 83 -4.15 -0.01 -15.80
CA HIS A 83 -4.22 -0.22 -14.35
C HIS A 83 -4.87 -1.56 -13.98
N ALA A 84 -6.00 -1.91 -14.61
CA ALA A 84 -6.70 -3.16 -14.33
C ALA A 84 -5.86 -4.39 -14.73
N ALA A 85 -5.07 -4.29 -15.81
CA ALA A 85 -4.14 -5.35 -16.21
C ALA A 85 -3.05 -5.57 -15.15
N PHE A 86 -2.47 -4.49 -14.60
CA PHE A 86 -1.47 -4.60 -13.53
C PHE A 86 -2.05 -5.19 -12.23
N VAL A 87 -3.28 -4.82 -11.85
CA VAL A 87 -3.97 -5.43 -10.71
C VAL A 87 -4.18 -6.93 -10.94
N GLY A 88 -4.59 -7.34 -12.14
CA GLY A 88 -4.76 -8.74 -12.51
C GLY A 88 -3.46 -9.55 -12.47
N ILE A 89 -2.36 -9.01 -13.01
CA ILE A 89 -1.04 -9.66 -13.00
C ILE A 89 -0.55 -9.85 -11.55
N GLY A 90 -0.72 -8.84 -10.70
CA GLY A 90 -0.38 -8.92 -9.28
C GLY A 90 -1.17 -10.02 -8.57
N ALA A 91 -2.50 -10.02 -8.74
CA ALA A 91 -3.39 -11.03 -8.14
C ALA A 91 -3.06 -12.45 -8.59
N TYR A 92 -2.80 -12.66 -9.88
CA TYR A 92 -2.44 -13.98 -10.42
C TYR A 92 -1.08 -14.46 -9.91
N SER A 93 -0.12 -13.55 -9.76
CA SER A 93 1.20 -13.84 -9.20
C SER A 93 1.09 -14.30 -7.74
N VAL A 94 0.32 -13.58 -6.93
CA VAL A 94 0.06 -13.97 -5.53
C VAL A 94 -0.66 -15.31 -5.46
N ALA A 95 -1.71 -15.52 -6.27
CA ALA A 95 -2.44 -16.78 -6.31
C ALA A 95 -1.55 -17.98 -6.68
N SER A 96 -0.62 -17.78 -7.63
CA SER A 96 0.33 -18.82 -8.04
C SER A 96 1.34 -19.14 -6.93
N VAL A 97 1.86 -18.12 -6.25
CA VAL A 97 2.79 -18.33 -5.12
C VAL A 97 2.08 -19.02 -3.95
N CYS A 98 0.85 -18.65 -3.63
CA CYS A 98 0.06 -19.32 -2.60
C CYS A 98 -0.19 -20.80 -2.91
N GLN A 99 -0.42 -21.17 -4.18
CA GLN A 99 -0.56 -22.57 -4.59
C GLN A 99 0.74 -23.38 -4.37
N VAL A 100 1.90 -22.76 -4.55
CA VAL A 100 3.21 -23.43 -4.36
C VAL A 100 3.56 -23.59 -2.88
N ILE A 101 3.19 -22.62 -2.03
CA ILE A 101 3.50 -22.62 -0.58
C ILE A 101 2.63 -23.63 0.20
N GLY A 102 1.48 -24.02 -0.33
CA GLY A 102 0.57 -25.02 0.24
C GLY A 102 -0.53 -24.43 1.13
N GLU A 103 -1.55 -25.24 1.44
CA GLU A 103 -2.81 -24.81 2.10
C GLU A 103 -2.68 -24.43 3.59
N ASN A 104 -1.46 -24.46 4.15
CA ASN A 104 -1.25 -24.11 5.56
C ASN A 104 -1.45 -22.61 5.76
N HIS A 105 -2.61 -22.25 6.31
CA HIS A 105 -3.05 -20.88 6.55
C HIS A 105 -1.97 -20.04 7.25
N VAL A 106 -1.32 -20.60 8.27
CA VAL A 106 -0.27 -19.93 9.06
C VAL A 106 0.92 -19.49 8.20
N ILE A 107 1.31 -20.28 7.19
CA ILE A 107 2.44 -19.94 6.31
C ILE A 107 2.02 -18.82 5.37
N VAL A 108 0.81 -18.88 4.81
CA VAL A 108 0.29 -17.81 3.95
C VAL A 108 0.16 -16.48 4.70
N THR A 109 -0.28 -16.50 5.97
CA THR A 109 -0.41 -15.28 6.79
C THR A 109 0.94 -14.67 7.17
N HIS A 110 2.00 -15.47 7.37
CA HIS A 110 3.31 -14.97 7.79
C HIS A 110 4.22 -14.55 6.62
N PHE A 111 3.99 -15.09 5.41
CA PHE A 111 4.81 -14.79 4.23
C PHE A 111 4.30 -13.60 3.39
N TRP A 112 3.37 -12.81 3.92
CA TRP A 112 2.81 -11.64 3.23
C TRP A 112 3.84 -10.62 2.67
N PRO A 113 5.02 -10.36 3.29
CA PRO A 113 6.01 -9.45 2.69
C PRO A 113 6.63 -10.03 1.42
N VAL A 114 6.80 -11.35 1.37
CA VAL A 114 7.31 -12.06 0.18
C VAL A 114 6.29 -11.98 -0.94
N LEU A 115 4.99 -12.12 -0.64
CA LEU A 115 3.91 -11.99 -1.62
C LEU A 115 3.89 -10.59 -2.24
N ILE A 116 4.07 -9.53 -1.44
CA ILE A 116 4.16 -8.14 -1.93
C ILE A 116 5.35 -7.97 -2.87
N VAL A 117 6.52 -8.48 -2.49
CA VAL A 117 7.74 -8.40 -3.30
C VAL A 117 7.58 -9.17 -4.61
N CYS A 118 7.06 -10.40 -4.58
CA CYS A 118 6.82 -11.20 -5.77
C CYS A 118 5.82 -10.53 -6.73
N ALA A 119 4.70 -10.01 -6.22
CA ALA A 119 3.73 -9.28 -7.03
C ALA A 119 4.32 -8.00 -7.64
N GLY A 120 5.12 -7.26 -6.86
CA GLY A 120 5.81 -6.06 -7.32
C GLY A 120 6.86 -6.34 -8.41
N ILE A 121 7.64 -7.41 -8.25
CA ILE A 121 8.62 -7.85 -9.26
C ILE A 121 7.92 -8.21 -10.56
N MET A 122 6.84 -9.00 -10.51
CA MET A 122 6.08 -9.35 -11.71
C MET A 122 5.49 -8.11 -12.38
N GLY A 123 4.90 -7.19 -11.61
CA GLY A 123 4.43 -5.91 -12.13
C GLY A 123 5.53 -5.10 -12.81
N ALA A 124 6.74 -5.05 -12.23
CA ALA A 124 7.88 -4.35 -12.80
C ALA A 124 8.39 -5.00 -14.10
N ILE A 125 8.42 -6.33 -14.17
CA ILE A 125 8.82 -7.06 -15.38
C ILE A 125 7.85 -6.76 -16.52
N PHE A 126 6.55 -6.91 -16.29
CA PHE A 126 5.53 -6.66 -17.32
C PHE A 126 5.35 -5.18 -17.66
N GLY A 127 5.64 -4.26 -16.74
CA GLY A 127 5.56 -2.83 -16.98
C GLY A 127 6.81 -2.22 -17.62
N ALA A 128 7.92 -2.96 -17.68
CA ALA A 128 9.15 -2.52 -18.33
C ALA A 128 9.19 -2.77 -19.84
N PHE A 129 8.28 -3.60 -20.36
CA PHE A 129 8.07 -3.86 -21.79
C PHE A 129 6.92 -3.02 -22.34
#